data_AF-A0A9X3MTH5-F1
#
_entry.id   AF-A0A9X3MTH5-F1
#
_cell.length_a   1.000
_cell.length_b   1.000
_cell.length_c   1.000
_cell.angle_alpha   90.00
_cell.angle_beta   90.00
_cell.angle_gamma   90.00
#
_symmetry.space_group_name_H-M   'P 1'
#
loop_
_entity.id
_entity.type
_entity.pdbx_description
1 polymer ?
#
loop_
_entity_poly.entity_id
_entity_poly.type
_entity_poly.pdbx_seq_one_letter_code
_entity_poly.pdbx_strand_id
1 'polypeptide(L)'
;MAFERDGIGHEEIRPGHSGLLAVGTLACPHCDAPVSPGDRALTLREYVSCPYCGHTGVVRDFLSLATPVRPAVVEIRLRGLS
;
A
#
# COMPACT_ATOMS: atom_id res chain seq x y z
N MET A 1 -13.21 4.42 -31.76
CA MET A 1 -12.64 3.09 -31.49
C MET A 1 -12.77 2.86 -29.99
N ALA A 2 -13.65 1.95 -29.60
CA ALA A 2 -14.06 1.72 -28.22
C ALA A 2 -13.05 0.79 -27.53
N PHE A 3 -12.62 1.14 -26.32
CA PHE A 3 -11.90 0.24 -25.43
C PHE A 3 -12.94 -0.52 -24.62
N GLU A 4 -13.23 -1.76 -25.01
CA GLU A 4 -14.07 -2.66 -24.23
C GLU A 4 -13.40 -2.96 -22.89
N ARG A 5 -14.07 -2.55 -21.80
CA ARG A 5 -13.72 -2.92 -20.44
C ARG A 5 -14.54 -4.17 -20.10
N ASP A 6 -14.01 -5.34 -20.42
CA ASP A 6 -14.53 -6.58 -19.84
C ASP A 6 -13.77 -6.89 -18.55
N GLY A 7 -14.52 -7.15 -17.47
CA GLY A 7 -13.96 -7.35 -16.14
C GLY A 7 -14.90 -6.83 -15.05
N ILE A 8 -15.99 -7.55 -14.83
CA ILE A 8 -16.86 -7.38 -13.67
C ILE A 8 -16.03 -7.71 -12.42
N GLY A 9 -15.58 -6.70 -11.69
CA GLY A 9 -14.94 -6.89 -10.38
C GLY A 9 -16.00 -7.25 -9.35
N HIS A 10 -16.13 -8.54 -9.01
CA HIS A 10 -16.98 -8.98 -7.92
C HIS A 10 -16.20 -8.81 -6.61
N GLU A 11 -16.53 -7.81 -5.79
CA GLU A 11 -16.04 -7.71 -4.42
C GLU A 11 -16.98 -8.50 -3.49
N GLU A 12 -16.46 -9.57 -2.91
CA GLU A 12 -17.19 -10.46 -2.02
C GLU A 12 -16.80 -10.19 -0.56
N ILE A 13 -17.74 -9.71 0.25
CA ILE A 13 -17.56 -9.49 1.69
C ILE A 13 -18.33 -10.57 2.46
N ARG A 14 -17.61 -11.34 3.29
CA ARG A 14 -18.19 -12.34 4.22
C ARG A 14 -18.05 -11.87 5.68
N PRO A 15 -19.00 -12.12 6.58
CA PRO A 15 -19.06 -11.40 7.85
C PRO A 15 -18.16 -12.03 8.95
N GLY A 16 -17.18 -11.29 9.48
CA GLY A 16 -16.62 -11.43 10.85
C GLY A 16 -15.12 -11.84 11.05
N HIS A 17 -14.39 -11.02 11.83
CA HIS A 17 -12.97 -11.04 12.29
C HIS A 17 -11.83 -11.24 11.26
N SER A 18 -10.93 -10.25 11.17
CA SER A 18 -9.76 -10.21 10.28
C SER A 18 -8.43 -10.10 11.03
N GLY A 19 -7.34 -10.70 10.51
CA GLY A 19 -5.97 -10.48 10.99
C GLY A 19 -4.85 -11.25 10.26
N LEU A 20 -3.94 -10.53 9.60
CA LEU A 20 -2.48 -10.60 9.74
C LEU A 20 -2.00 -9.28 9.16
N LEU A 21 -1.20 -8.54 9.92
CA LEU A 21 -0.95 -7.13 9.61
C LEU A 21 0.39 -6.86 8.92
N ALA A 22 1.14 -7.91 8.56
CA ALA A 22 2.33 -7.76 7.76
C ALA A 22 2.67 -9.04 6.99
N VAL A 23 2.89 -8.91 5.67
CA VAL A 23 3.96 -9.55 4.89
C VAL A 23 4.21 -8.66 3.65
N GLY A 24 5.47 -8.31 3.37
CA GLY A 24 5.86 -7.28 2.39
C GLY A 24 6.35 -6.01 3.08
N THR A 25 6.42 -4.90 2.34
CA THR A 25 6.84 -3.60 2.88
C THR A 25 5.65 -2.65 2.98
N LEU A 26 5.70 -1.73 3.94
CA LEU A 26 4.75 -0.63 4.06
C LEU A 26 5.34 0.62 3.43
N ALA A 27 4.57 1.35 2.63
CA ALA A 27 5.05 2.60 2.05
C ALA A 27 5.13 3.68 3.12
N CYS A 28 6.27 4.35 3.24
CA CYS A 28 6.38 5.51 4.11
C CYS A 28 5.50 6.66 3.58
N PRO A 29 4.61 7.26 4.41
CA PRO A 29 3.73 8.34 3.94
C PRO A 29 4.48 9.64 3.58
N HIS A 30 5.76 9.75 3.95
CA HIS A 30 6.56 10.96 3.70
C HIS A 30 7.48 10.83 2.48
N CYS A 31 8.09 9.67 2.26
CA CYS A 31 9.10 9.49 1.20
C CYS A 31 8.80 8.31 0.27
N ASP A 32 7.69 7.61 0.47
CA ASP A 32 7.27 6.43 -0.29
C ASP A 32 8.25 5.24 -0.22
N ALA A 33 9.28 5.33 0.63
CA ALA A 33 10.28 4.28 0.76
C ALA A 33 9.68 3.03 1.43
N PRO A 34 10.15 1.82 1.03
CA PRO A 34 9.67 0.57 1.60
C PRO A 34 10.15 0.40 3.05
N VAL A 35 9.22 0.33 3.99
CA VAL A 35 9.49 0.09 5.42
C VAL A 35 9.21 -1.37 5.75
N SER A 36 10.21 -2.07 6.31
CA SER A 36 10.05 -3.47 6.74
C SER A 36 9.33 -3.54 8.10
N PRO A 37 8.21 -4.26 8.20
CA PRO A 37 7.49 -4.46 9.47
C PRO A 37 8.11 -5.57 10.36
N GLY A 38 9.12 -6.30 9.87
CA GLY A 38 9.78 -7.39 10.59
C GLY A 38 9.02 -8.73 10.54
N ASP A 39 9.49 -9.71 11.32
CA ASP A 39 9.03 -11.10 11.23
C ASP A 39 7.76 -11.40 12.03
N ARG A 40 7.15 -10.39 12.65
CA ARG A 40 5.94 -10.54 13.48
C ARG A 40 4.81 -9.66 12.99
N ALA A 41 3.59 -10.10 13.28
CA ALA A 41 2.42 -9.24 13.12
C ALA A 41 2.52 -8.02 14.05
N LEU A 42 2.30 -6.84 13.49
CA LEU A 42 2.16 -5.60 14.26
C LEU A 42 0.70 -5.35 14.62
N THR A 43 0.48 -4.48 15.60
CA THR A 43 -0.87 -3.93 15.85
C THR A 43 -1.03 -2.57 15.14
N LEU A 44 -2.27 -2.17 14.83
CA LEU A 44 -2.52 -0.89 14.14
C LEU A 44 -2.03 0.36 14.89
N ARG A 45 -1.87 0.26 16.21
CA ARG A 45 -1.42 1.36 17.09
C ARG A 45 0.05 1.27 17.46
N GLU A 46 0.74 0.23 17.00
CA GLU A 46 2.16 0.09 17.21
C GLU A 46 2.94 1.12 16.39
N TYR A 47 4.10 1.55 16.89
CA TYR A 47 4.96 2.50 16.18
C TYR A 47 5.88 1.77 15.21
N VAL A 48 6.07 2.39 14.04
CA VAL A 48 7.07 1.99 13.06
C VAL A 48 7.85 3.22 12.61
N SER A 49 9.14 3.04 12.34
CA SER A 49 10.04 4.10 11.89
C SER A 49 10.59 3.77 10.49
N CYS A 50 10.52 4.74 9.59
CA CYS A 50 11.11 4.63 8.26
C CYS A 50 12.65 4.69 8.37
N PRO A 51 13.39 3.69 7.87
CA PRO A 51 14.85 3.69 7.93
C PRO A 51 15.49 4.68 6.94
N TYR A 52 14.72 5.25 6.01
CA TYR A 52 15.22 6.16 4.98
C TYR A 52 15.10 7.63 5.37
N CYS A 53 13.92 8.07 5.83
CA CYS A 53 13.67 9.48 6.18
C CYS A 53 13.54 9.74 7.68
N GLY A 54 13.54 8.69 8.52
CA GLY A 54 13.39 8.81 9.97
C GLY A 54 11.96 9.10 10.46
N HIS A 55 10.98 9.22 9.57
CA HIS A 55 9.59 9.44 9.96
C HIS A 55 9.09 8.27 10.83
N THR A 56 8.50 8.60 11.97
CA THR A 56 7.92 7.64 12.92
C THR A 56 6.43 7.93 13.06
N GLY A 57 5.62 6.89 12.99
CA GLY A 57 4.16 7.00 13.11
C GLY A 57 3.55 5.66 13.52
N VAL A 58 2.24 5.63 13.75
CA VAL A 58 1.57 4.35 14.02
C VAL A 58 1.39 3.58 12.72
N VAL A 59 1.41 2.25 12.76
CA VAL A 59 1.27 1.39 11.56
C VAL A 59 0.11 1.82 10.66
N ARG A 60 -1.03 2.22 11.24
CA ARG A 60 -2.20 2.68 10.47
C ARG A 60 -1.89 3.83 9.53
N ASP A 61 -0.94 4.70 9.86
CA ASP A 61 -0.58 5.88 9.05
C ASP A 61 0.24 5.48 7.80
N PHE A 62 0.84 4.29 7.81
CA PHE A 62 1.60 3.72 6.69
C PHE A 62 0.72 2.85 5.76
N LEU A 63 -0.55 2.67 6.09
CA LEU A 63 -1.51 1.95 5.23
C LEU A 63 -2.28 2.95 4.36
N SER A 64 -2.27 2.72 3.04
CA SER A 64 -3.15 3.47 2.12
C SER A 64 -4.59 2.97 2.26
N LEU A 65 -5.27 3.42 3.31
CA LEU A 65 -6.69 3.14 3.57
C LEU A 65 -7.60 4.21 2.95
N ALA A 66 -7.01 5.29 2.43
CA ALA A 66 -7.72 6.26 1.62
C ALA A 66 -7.92 5.66 0.22
N THR A 67 -9.16 5.61 -0.26
CA THR A 67 -9.47 5.18 -1.62
C THR A 67 -8.59 5.88 -2.65
N PRO A 68 -7.89 5.16 -3.53
CA PRO A 68 -8.05 5.45 -4.93
C PRO A 68 -9.32 4.70 -5.36
N VAL A 69 -10.44 5.39 -5.56
CA VAL A 69 -11.67 4.81 -6.16
C VAL A 69 -11.44 4.33 -7.62
N ARG A 70 -10.20 4.31 -8.12
CA ARG A 70 -9.82 4.02 -9.51
C ARG A 70 -8.43 3.36 -9.55
N PRO A 71 -8.15 2.47 -10.53
CA PRO A 71 -6.83 1.87 -10.69
C PRO A 71 -5.74 2.94 -10.88
N ALA A 72 -4.60 2.79 -10.19
CA ALA A 72 -3.44 3.65 -10.39
C ALA A 72 -2.84 3.39 -11.78
N VAL A 73 -3.02 4.33 -12.70
CA VAL A 73 -2.33 4.32 -14.00
C VAL A 73 -1.00 5.06 -13.82
N VAL A 74 0.11 4.33 -13.88
CA VAL A 74 1.46 4.91 -13.85
C VAL A 74 1.98 5.04 -15.27
N GLU A 75 2.24 6.27 -15.72
CA GLU A 75 2.89 6.54 -17.00
C GLU A 75 4.42 6.57 -16.80
N ILE A 76 5.11 5.52 -17.25
CA ILE A 76 6.57 5.46 -17.23
C ILE A 76 7.10 6.04 -18.54
N ARG A 77 7.71 7.23 -18.48
CA ARG A 77 8.42 7.82 -19.62
C ARG A 77 9.91 7.57 -19.48
N LEU A 78 10.43 6.63 -20.26
CA LEU A 78 11.86 6.45 -20.43
C LEU A 78 12.37 7.54 -21.39
N ARG A 79 13.25 8.41 -20.90
CA ARG A 79 14.13 9.16 -21.81
C ARG A 79 15.20 8.17 -22.27
N GLY A 80 15.37 8.05 -23.59
CA GLY A 80 16.10 6.97 -24.25
C GLY A 80 17.36 6.51 -23.51
N LEU A 81 17.53 5.20 -23.40
CA LEU A 81 18.85 4.62 -23.16
C LEU A 81 19.70 4.93 -24.40
N SER A 82 20.77 5.70 -24.17
CA SER A 82 21.74 6.26 -25.13
C SER A 82 21.25 7.38 -26.05
#